data_AF-A0AA35LTG6-F1
#
_entry.id   AF-A0AA35LTG6-F1
#
_cell.length_a   1.000
_cell.length_b   1.000
_cell.length_c   1.000
_cell.angle_alpha   90.00
_cell.angle_beta   90.00
_cell.angle_gamma   90.00
#
_symmetry.space_group_name_H-M   'P 1'
#
loop_
_entity.id
_entity.type
_entity.pdbx_description
1 polymer ?
#
loop_
_entity_poly.entity_id
_entity_poly.type
_entity_poly.pdbx_seq_one_letter_code
_entity_poly.pdbx_strand_id
1 'polypeptide(L)'
;MFGRIFGSTFRSLASLLAVVTILFFSLALANVDDPAKDVAPYHTEFPLFRSANTNSPDKLSTGIGFNSFRIPAVVTTKTGRILAFAESRRFNRNDWGVVNLVYKRTKTTTSHGASEIVVPANGRNIVGRGTPGQRTWTYQSLIGAGSEGTIAQTPNGKLYRNDRAAKPDDYRKVARGDLSSFGAFALDIGLPDPACEASTLLYNLASHAGPARVLFMNSAHRDLRTFMRVRISYDDDAAKFSYGRELKDAPINGIGGEGGYSSMTKTGDATVGAQVEANRNGYMNIVWRRFNLSWILNGPNN
;
A
#
# COMPACT_ATOMS: atom_id res chain seq x y z
N MET A 1 -68.05 -57.15 -26.58
CA MET A 1 -68.54 -56.32 -25.46
C MET A 1 -67.38 -56.17 -24.49
N PHE A 2 -66.94 -54.93 -24.26
CA PHE A 2 -66.11 -54.41 -23.15
C PHE A 2 -65.08 -55.32 -22.42
N GLY A 3 -63.82 -54.84 -22.35
CA GLY A 3 -63.16 -54.65 -21.05
C GLY A 3 -61.84 -55.37 -20.72
N ARG A 4 -60.73 -54.62 -20.93
CA ARG A 4 -59.58 -54.37 -20.01
C ARG A 4 -58.57 -55.46 -19.56
N ILE A 5 -57.31 -55.16 -19.92
CA ILE A 5 -56.05 -55.04 -19.13
C ILE A 5 -55.27 -56.31 -18.74
N PHE A 6 -54.00 -56.37 -19.22
CA PHE A 6 -52.69 -56.59 -18.55
C PHE A 6 -51.71 -56.92 -19.69
N GLY A 7 -50.63 -56.21 -20.01
CA GLY A 7 -49.57 -55.67 -19.17
C GLY A 7 -48.27 -56.42 -19.51
N SER A 8 -47.42 -55.88 -20.38
CA SER A 8 -46.01 -56.27 -20.41
C SER A 8 -45.13 -55.11 -20.87
N THR A 9 -44.23 -54.74 -19.96
CA THR A 9 -43.33 -53.61 -20.00
C THR A 9 -42.07 -53.96 -20.78
N PHE A 10 -41.75 -53.20 -21.84
CA PHE A 10 -40.39 -53.10 -22.35
C PHE A 10 -39.80 -51.75 -21.95
N ARG A 11 -38.73 -51.80 -21.16
CA ARG A 11 -37.95 -50.66 -20.69
C ARG A 11 -37.10 -50.12 -21.85
N SER A 12 -37.25 -48.85 -22.21
CA SER A 12 -36.19 -48.11 -22.89
C SER A 12 -35.48 -47.22 -21.87
N LEU A 13 -34.21 -47.51 -21.59
CA LEU A 13 -33.31 -46.56 -20.94
C LEU A 13 -33.06 -45.39 -21.91
N ALA A 14 -33.64 -44.23 -21.61
CA ALA A 14 -33.17 -42.96 -22.17
C ALA A 14 -32.36 -42.26 -21.08
N SER A 15 -31.04 -42.29 -21.21
CA SER A 15 -30.11 -41.54 -20.38
C SER A 15 -30.30 -40.05 -20.63
N LEU A 16 -30.87 -39.33 -19.66
CA LEU A 16 -30.97 -37.88 -19.69
C LEU A 16 -29.63 -37.28 -19.22
N LEU A 17 -28.73 -36.98 -20.16
CA LEU A 17 -27.52 -36.22 -19.87
C LEU A 17 -27.92 -34.74 -19.74
N ALA A 18 -28.15 -34.27 -18.51
CA ALA A 18 -28.35 -32.86 -18.23
C ALA A 18 -27.01 -32.13 -18.40
N VAL A 19 -26.81 -31.50 -19.56
CA VAL A 19 -25.73 -30.54 -19.76
C VAL A 19 -26.07 -29.28 -18.96
N VAL A 20 -25.52 -29.18 -17.76
CA VAL A 20 -25.55 -27.93 -16.99
C VAL A 20 -24.53 -26.99 -17.62
N THR A 21 -24.99 -26.13 -18.52
CA THR A 21 -24.18 -25.00 -18.99
C THR A 21 -24.05 -24.01 -17.84
N ILE A 22 -22.96 -24.10 -17.09
CA ILE A 22 -22.58 -23.06 -16.12
C ILE A 22 -22.21 -21.83 -16.95
N LEU A 23 -23.14 -20.89 -17.10
CA LEU A 23 -22.80 -19.55 -17.55
C LEU A 23 -21.89 -18.93 -16.49
N PHE A 24 -20.59 -18.89 -16.78
CA PHE A 24 -19.69 -17.98 -16.11
C PHE A 24 -20.09 -16.56 -16.51
N PHE A 25 -20.97 -15.93 -15.73
CA PHE A 25 -21.04 -14.48 -15.69
C PHE A 25 -19.70 -14.01 -15.12
N SER A 26 -18.77 -13.66 -16.00
CA SER A 26 -17.77 -12.66 -15.69
C SER A 26 -18.55 -11.41 -15.27
N LEU A 27 -18.70 -11.17 -13.97
CA LEU A 27 -18.92 -9.82 -13.51
C LEU A 27 -17.65 -9.07 -13.88
N ALA A 28 -17.61 -8.53 -15.09
CA ALA A 28 -16.74 -7.41 -15.39
C ALA A 28 -17.00 -6.39 -14.29
N LEU A 29 -15.95 -6.08 -13.52
CA LEU A 29 -15.96 -4.89 -12.66
C LEU A 29 -16.49 -3.76 -13.54
N ALA A 30 -17.57 -3.10 -13.13
CA ALA A 30 -18.00 -1.91 -13.81
C ALA A 30 -16.78 -0.98 -13.85
N ASN A 31 -16.27 -0.69 -15.06
CA ASN A 31 -15.18 0.24 -15.23
C ASN A 31 -15.68 1.58 -14.69
N VAL A 32 -15.21 1.98 -13.51
CA VAL A 32 -15.52 3.28 -12.94
C VAL A 32 -14.95 4.31 -13.88
N ASP A 33 -15.80 5.20 -14.38
CA ASP A 33 -15.37 6.33 -15.18
C ASP A 33 -14.56 7.29 -14.30
N ASP A 34 -13.24 7.28 -14.50
CA ASP A 34 -12.29 8.04 -13.73
C ASP A 34 -11.62 9.09 -14.63
N PRO A 35 -12.02 10.38 -14.54
CA PRO A 35 -11.47 11.44 -15.41
C PRO A 35 -9.97 11.68 -15.18
N ALA A 36 -9.40 11.16 -14.09
CA ALA A 36 -7.97 11.20 -13.88
C ALA A 36 -7.19 10.32 -14.88
N LYS A 37 -7.86 9.38 -15.57
CA LYS A 37 -7.27 8.55 -16.63
C LYS A 37 -6.87 9.37 -17.87
N ASP A 38 -7.62 10.43 -18.16
CA ASP A 38 -7.47 11.24 -19.39
C ASP A 38 -6.38 12.31 -19.28
N VAL A 39 -5.89 12.57 -18.07
CA VAL A 39 -4.72 13.44 -17.84
C VAL A 39 -3.46 12.70 -18.28
N ALA A 40 -2.44 13.41 -18.79
CA ALA A 40 -1.16 12.79 -19.15
C ALA A 40 -0.55 11.99 -17.97
N PRO A 41 -0.15 10.72 -18.16
CA PRO A 41 0.56 9.96 -17.14
C PRO A 41 1.83 10.67 -16.68
N TYR A 42 2.03 10.73 -15.38
CA TYR A 42 3.23 11.31 -14.77
C TYR A 42 3.83 10.33 -13.77
N HIS A 43 5.15 10.14 -13.85
CA HIS A 43 5.92 9.51 -12.78
C HIS A 43 7.35 10.07 -12.70
N THR A 44 7.95 9.97 -11.52
CA THR A 44 9.39 10.18 -11.29
C THR A 44 9.83 9.38 -10.08
N GLU A 45 11.08 8.92 -10.09
CA GLU A 45 11.63 8.05 -9.07
C GLU A 45 13.12 8.31 -8.87
N PHE A 46 13.57 8.29 -7.62
CA PHE A 46 14.99 8.41 -7.29
C PHE A 46 15.28 7.84 -5.90
N PRO A 47 16.53 7.46 -5.59
CA PRO A 47 16.89 7.02 -4.24
C PRO A 47 16.75 8.20 -3.28
N LEU A 48 15.91 8.08 -2.25
CA LEU A 48 15.75 9.12 -1.24
C LEU A 48 16.67 8.89 -0.05
N PHE A 49 16.69 7.68 0.51
CA PHE A 49 17.63 7.28 1.57
C PHE A 49 18.65 6.30 0.99
N ARG A 50 19.89 6.76 0.85
CA ARG A 50 21.00 6.09 0.16
C ARG A 50 21.90 5.38 1.16
N SER A 51 21.94 4.06 1.14
CA SER A 51 22.79 3.23 2.00
C SER A 51 24.29 3.43 1.77
N ALA A 52 25.10 2.98 2.72
CA ALA A 52 26.56 3.12 2.73
C ALA A 52 27.29 2.66 1.44
N ASN A 53 26.72 1.71 0.69
CA ASN A 53 27.32 1.14 -0.51
C ASN A 53 26.95 1.87 -1.82
N THR A 54 26.31 3.04 -1.74
CA THR A 54 25.96 3.87 -2.91
C THR A 54 27.03 4.92 -3.20
N ASN A 55 27.00 5.53 -4.39
CA ASN A 55 27.99 6.56 -4.80
C ASN A 55 27.87 7.89 -4.04
N SER A 56 26.84 8.07 -3.20
CA SER A 56 26.62 9.26 -2.38
C SER A 56 25.74 8.89 -1.18
N PRO A 57 26.29 8.13 -0.21
CA PRO A 57 25.51 7.62 0.90
C PRO A 57 25.04 8.76 1.79
N ASP A 58 23.84 8.63 2.34
CA ASP A 58 23.30 9.59 3.27
C ASP A 58 24.05 9.52 4.61
N LYS A 59 24.44 10.70 5.09
CA LYS A 59 25.14 10.91 6.35
C LYS A 59 24.51 12.07 7.09
N LEU A 60 24.62 12.08 8.42
CA LEU A 60 24.33 13.27 9.21
C LEU A 60 25.35 14.38 8.89
N SER A 61 25.03 15.62 9.24
CA SER A 61 25.96 16.76 9.12
C SER A 61 27.26 16.55 9.88
N THR A 62 27.27 15.70 10.91
CA THR A 62 28.46 15.28 11.66
C THR A 62 29.34 14.25 10.92
N GLY A 63 28.97 13.82 9.71
CA GLY A 63 29.69 12.81 8.93
C GLY A 63 29.34 11.35 9.28
N ILE A 64 28.47 11.12 10.27
CA ILE A 64 27.99 9.78 10.64
C ILE A 64 27.09 9.22 9.52
N GLY A 65 27.53 8.13 8.88
CA GLY A 65 26.74 7.40 7.87
C GLY A 65 25.90 6.26 8.43
N PHE A 66 25.26 5.49 7.56
CA PHE A 66 24.42 4.36 7.98
C PHE A 66 24.56 3.20 7.01
N ASN A 67 24.67 1.98 7.54
CA ASN A 67 24.68 0.78 6.72
C ASN A 67 23.40 0.71 5.88
N SER A 68 22.24 0.80 6.52
CA SER A 68 20.95 0.57 5.89
C SER A 68 19.90 1.56 6.35
N PHE A 69 18.93 1.85 5.50
CA PHE A 69 17.71 2.59 5.82
C PHE A 69 16.49 1.71 5.56
N ARG A 70 15.56 1.69 6.51
CA ARG A 70 14.38 0.82 6.49
C ARG A 70 13.17 1.51 7.09
N ILE A 71 12.01 0.87 7.03
CA ILE A 71 10.77 1.27 7.73
C ILE A 71 10.37 2.72 7.35
N PRO A 72 10.00 2.95 6.08
CA PRO A 72 9.62 4.28 5.60
C PRO A 72 8.30 4.75 6.21
N ALA A 73 8.20 6.05 6.50
CA ALA A 73 6.92 6.72 6.74
C ALA A 73 6.91 8.10 6.10
N VAL A 74 5.87 8.48 5.35
CA VAL A 74 5.79 9.81 4.71
C VAL A 74 4.47 10.51 4.96
N VAL A 75 4.52 11.81 5.19
CA VAL A 75 3.34 12.67 5.31
C VAL A 75 3.55 14.00 4.57
N THR A 76 2.47 14.53 4.01
CA THR A 76 2.39 15.92 3.54
C THR A 76 1.69 16.77 4.58
N THR A 77 2.31 17.86 4.99
CA THR A 77 1.75 18.80 5.97
C THR A 77 0.68 19.69 5.33
N LYS A 78 -0.08 20.41 6.16
CA LYS A 78 -1.05 21.42 5.70
C LYS A 78 -0.43 22.53 4.84
N THR A 79 0.87 22.78 4.96
CA THR A 79 1.56 23.78 4.12
C THR A 79 1.96 23.21 2.75
N GLY A 80 1.76 21.91 2.50
CA GLY A 80 2.25 21.21 1.32
C GLY A 80 3.69 20.70 1.44
N ARG A 81 4.35 20.90 2.60
CA ARG A 81 5.70 20.35 2.85
C ARG A 81 5.62 18.84 3.03
N ILE A 82 6.57 18.09 2.46
CA ILE A 82 6.64 16.64 2.64
C ILE A 82 7.71 16.33 3.69
N LEU A 83 7.37 15.45 4.63
CA LEU A 83 8.27 14.89 5.64
C LEU A 83 8.37 13.38 5.42
N ALA A 84 9.57 12.91 5.10
CA ALA A 84 9.87 11.50 4.86
C ALA A 84 10.77 10.99 6.00
N PHE A 85 10.30 10.00 6.74
CA PHE A 85 10.98 9.36 7.86
C PHE A 85 11.46 7.95 7.48
N ALA A 86 12.49 7.48 8.15
CA ALA A 86 13.03 6.13 8.06
C ALA A 86 13.78 5.73 9.34
N GLU A 87 13.90 4.44 9.62
CA GLU A 87 14.96 3.93 10.49
C GLU A 87 16.30 3.98 9.78
N SER A 88 17.31 4.54 10.44
CA SER A 88 18.71 4.43 10.02
C SER A 88 19.42 3.41 10.88
N ARG A 89 19.86 2.31 10.27
CA ARG A 89 20.48 1.17 10.94
C ARG A 89 21.99 1.28 10.75
N ARG A 90 22.70 1.62 11.83
CA ARG A 90 24.06 2.16 11.76
C ARG A 90 25.07 1.17 11.20
N PHE A 91 25.08 -0.06 11.70
CA PHE A 91 26.15 -1.03 11.42
C PHE A 91 25.73 -2.17 10.50
N ASN A 92 24.45 -2.52 10.48
CA ASN A 92 23.89 -3.62 9.68
C ASN A 92 22.42 -3.35 9.38
N ARG A 93 21.75 -4.26 8.65
CA ARG A 93 20.34 -4.14 8.28
C ARG A 93 19.35 -4.68 9.31
N ASN A 94 19.79 -5.15 10.49
CA ASN A 94 18.94 -5.89 11.42
C ASN A 94 17.99 -4.98 12.20
N ASP A 95 16.92 -5.55 12.76
CA ASP A 95 15.88 -4.81 13.50
C ASP A 95 16.34 -4.31 14.90
N TRP A 96 17.57 -4.62 15.29
CA TRP A 96 18.13 -4.35 16.63
C TRP A 96 19.53 -3.70 16.57
N GLY A 97 20.04 -3.31 17.73
CA GLY A 97 21.34 -2.64 17.88
C GLY A 97 21.21 -1.12 17.78
N VAL A 98 22.15 -0.45 17.11
CA VAL A 98 22.14 1.01 16.96
C VAL A 98 21.25 1.42 15.79
N VAL A 99 19.98 1.69 16.10
CA VAL A 99 18.95 2.17 15.19
C VAL A 99 18.50 3.55 15.65
N ASN A 100 18.53 4.53 14.74
CA ASN A 100 18.03 5.87 14.99
C ASN A 100 16.83 6.16 14.08
N LEU A 101 15.94 7.06 14.48
CA LEU A 101 14.84 7.53 13.61
C LEU A 101 15.30 8.75 12.82
N VAL A 102 15.49 8.63 11.51
CA VAL A 102 15.89 9.72 10.63
C VAL A 102 14.74 10.32 9.83
N TYR A 103 14.88 11.56 9.36
CA TYR A 103 13.94 12.12 8.39
C TYR A 103 14.60 13.12 7.43
N LYS A 104 13.94 13.33 6.29
CA LYS A 104 14.18 14.37 5.30
C LYS A 104 12.93 15.21 5.12
N ARG A 105 13.10 16.49 4.82
CA ARG A 105 11.99 17.39 4.43
C ARG A 105 12.26 18.03 3.07
N THR A 106 11.20 18.35 2.35
CA THR A 106 11.33 19.19 1.16
C THR A 106 11.76 20.60 1.55
N LYS A 107 12.53 21.31 0.70
CA LYS A 107 13.00 22.69 1.00
C LYS A 107 11.87 23.70 0.91
N THR A 108 11.16 23.67 -0.21
CA THR A 108 9.94 24.44 -0.47
C THR A 108 8.73 23.51 -0.48
N THR A 109 7.53 24.08 -0.55
CA THR A 109 6.26 23.34 -0.69
C THR A 109 6.08 22.72 -2.08
N THR A 110 6.88 23.16 -3.06
CA THR A 110 6.89 22.71 -4.45
C THR A 110 8.12 21.88 -4.83
N SER A 111 9.14 21.85 -3.96
CA SER A 111 10.31 21.00 -4.14
C SER A 111 9.93 19.60 -3.69
N HIS A 112 10.20 18.60 -4.52
CA HIS A 112 9.98 17.20 -4.18
C HIS A 112 11.28 16.38 -4.22
N GLY A 113 12.43 17.08 -4.29
CA GLY A 113 13.78 16.50 -4.31
C GLY A 113 14.48 16.60 -2.96
N ALA A 114 15.55 15.83 -2.78
CA ALA A 114 16.28 15.71 -1.52
C ALA A 114 17.06 16.98 -1.15
N SER A 115 16.84 17.54 0.05
CA SER A 115 17.90 17.81 1.06
C SER A 115 17.41 18.57 2.30
N GLU A 116 17.42 17.86 3.44
CA GLU A 116 18.02 18.18 4.76
C GLU A 116 17.73 16.98 5.66
N ILE A 117 18.74 16.28 6.19
CA ILE A 117 18.55 15.24 7.21
C ILE A 117 18.67 15.93 8.57
N VAL A 118 17.57 16.07 9.30
CA VAL A 118 17.59 16.62 10.67
C VAL A 118 17.21 15.48 11.61
N VAL A 119 18.13 15.00 12.44
CA VAL A 119 17.85 13.81 13.26
C VAL A 119 18.62 13.81 14.56
N PRO A 120 17.91 13.73 15.70
CA PRO A 120 18.49 13.04 16.85
C PRO A 120 17.51 12.11 17.62
N ALA A 121 18.05 10.95 18.02
CA ALA A 121 17.64 10.01 19.10
C ALA A 121 18.76 8.94 19.16
N ASN A 122 19.18 8.25 20.23
CA ASN A 122 18.86 8.21 21.66
C ASN A 122 19.72 9.23 22.45
N GLY A 123 19.10 10.08 23.29
CA GLY A 123 19.76 11.08 24.14
C GLY A 123 19.68 12.57 23.72
N ARG A 124 18.94 12.98 22.67
CA ARG A 124 18.59 14.41 22.37
C ARG A 124 17.55 14.65 21.25
N ASN A 125 17.05 15.90 21.27
CA ASN A 125 15.91 16.67 20.68
C ASN A 125 14.88 16.11 19.67
N ILE A 126 13.63 16.17 20.13
CA ILE A 126 12.41 16.51 19.36
C ILE A 126 12.22 18.03 19.45
N VAL A 127 11.94 18.72 18.33
CA VAL A 127 11.52 20.14 18.37
C VAL A 127 10.21 20.33 17.60
N GLY A 128 9.11 20.39 18.34
CA GLY A 128 7.88 21.07 17.91
C GLY A 128 7.93 22.53 18.35
N ARG A 129 7.48 23.46 17.50
CA ARG A 129 7.18 24.85 17.90
C ARG A 129 5.76 25.20 17.47
N GLY A 130 5.02 25.88 18.36
CA GLY A 130 3.57 26.15 18.29
C GLY A 130 2.83 25.48 19.46
N THR A 131 1.52 25.72 19.64
CA THR A 131 0.70 25.10 20.71
C THR A 131 -0.10 23.86 20.25
N PRO A 132 0.50 22.66 20.17
CA PRO A 132 -0.19 21.37 20.31
C PRO A 132 -0.07 20.82 21.74
N GLY A 133 -1.19 20.43 22.39
CA GLY A 133 -1.11 19.95 23.78
C GLY A 133 -2.39 19.45 24.47
N GLN A 134 -3.55 19.40 23.81
CA GLN A 134 -4.80 18.90 24.41
C GLN A 134 -5.34 17.62 23.73
N ARG A 135 -4.45 16.80 23.16
CA ARG A 135 -4.87 15.50 22.59
C ARG A 135 -4.79 14.45 23.68
N THR A 136 -5.95 13.97 24.13
CA THR A 136 -6.04 12.73 24.90
C THR A 136 -5.95 11.55 23.92
N TRP A 137 -5.15 10.56 24.28
CA TRP A 137 -5.04 9.31 23.52
C TRP A 137 -5.75 8.23 24.33
N THR A 138 -6.72 7.56 23.71
CA THR A 138 -7.35 6.36 24.27
C THR A 138 -6.81 5.14 23.55
N TYR A 139 -6.67 4.04 24.27
CA TYR A 139 -6.21 2.77 23.73
C TYR A 139 -7.40 1.88 23.41
N GLN A 140 -7.38 1.23 22.24
CA GLN A 140 -8.34 0.21 21.82
C GLN A 140 -7.58 -1.06 21.49
N SER A 141 -7.83 -2.15 22.22
CA SER A 141 -7.33 -3.48 21.86
C SER A 141 -8.18 -4.06 20.74
N LEU A 142 -7.54 -4.63 19.72
CA LEU A 142 -8.23 -5.26 18.58
C LEU A 142 -7.87 -6.75 18.52
N ILE A 143 -8.86 -7.61 18.75
CA ILE A 143 -8.71 -9.07 18.69
C ILE A 143 -8.48 -9.47 17.23
N GLY A 144 -7.43 -10.26 16.97
CA GLY A 144 -7.11 -10.78 15.64
C GLY A 144 -6.34 -9.82 14.72
N ALA A 145 -5.99 -8.62 15.19
CA ALA A 145 -5.14 -7.69 14.48
C ALA A 145 -3.72 -8.24 14.27
N GLY A 146 -3.08 -7.84 13.16
CA GLY A 146 -1.68 -8.15 12.89
C GLY A 146 -0.72 -7.25 13.67
N SER A 147 0.57 -7.63 13.69
CA SER A 147 1.61 -6.85 14.38
C SER A 147 1.94 -5.53 13.67
N GLU A 148 1.73 -5.46 12.35
CA GLU A 148 2.01 -4.28 11.52
C GLU A 148 0.75 -3.94 10.71
N GLY A 149 -0.06 -3.04 11.28
CA GLY A 149 -1.33 -2.61 10.71
C GLY A 149 -1.24 -1.31 9.93
N THR A 150 -2.12 -1.16 8.94
CA THR A 150 -2.42 0.14 8.31
C THR A 150 -3.84 0.54 8.64
N ILE A 151 -4.13 1.83 8.65
CA ILE A 151 -5.47 2.36 8.89
C ILE A 151 -5.81 3.46 7.88
N ALA A 152 -7.04 3.46 7.39
CA ALA A 152 -7.62 4.56 6.65
C ALA A 152 -9.09 4.77 7.06
N GLN A 153 -9.59 5.99 6.89
CA GLN A 153 -11.02 6.20 6.81
C GLN A 153 -11.47 5.90 5.37
N THR A 154 -12.48 5.08 5.19
CA THR A 154 -13.06 4.76 3.87
C THR A 154 -14.10 5.81 3.46
N PRO A 155 -14.48 5.88 2.17
CA PRO A 155 -15.43 6.89 1.70
C PRO A 155 -16.79 6.90 2.42
N ASN A 156 -17.25 5.77 2.96
CA ASN A 156 -18.46 5.68 3.79
C ASN A 156 -18.27 6.19 5.24
N GLY A 157 -17.10 6.74 5.57
CA GLY A 157 -16.79 7.33 6.87
C GLY A 157 -16.34 6.34 7.95
N LYS A 158 -16.35 5.02 7.68
CA LYS A 158 -15.86 3.99 8.59
C LYS A 158 -14.34 3.88 8.57
N LEU A 159 -13.80 3.18 9.57
CA LEU A 159 -12.39 2.84 9.68
C LEU A 159 -12.13 1.49 9.02
N TYR A 160 -11.02 1.41 8.31
CA TYR A 160 -10.54 0.23 7.59
C TYR A 160 -9.12 -0.10 8.04
N ARG A 161 -8.96 -1.25 8.68
CA ARG A 161 -7.68 -1.86 9.01
C ARG A 161 -7.27 -2.81 7.89
N ASN A 162 -6.03 -2.72 7.46
CA ASN A 162 -5.41 -3.67 6.53
C ASN A 162 -4.01 -3.99 7.01
N ASP A 163 -3.90 -5.16 7.62
CA ASP A 163 -2.76 -5.58 8.41
C ASP A 163 -1.92 -6.62 7.68
N ARG A 164 -0.62 -6.62 7.98
CA ARG A 164 0.27 -7.72 7.66
C ARG A 164 -0.23 -8.97 8.38
N ALA A 165 -0.44 -10.04 7.62
CA ALA A 165 -0.65 -11.36 8.19
C ALA A 165 0.69 -12.09 8.40
N ALA A 166 0.77 -12.94 9.42
CA ALA A 166 1.90 -13.84 9.61
C ALA A 166 1.71 -15.10 8.77
N LYS A 167 2.81 -15.75 8.34
CA LYS A 167 2.73 -17.05 7.66
C LYS A 167 2.03 -18.09 8.55
N PRO A 168 1.23 -19.01 7.96
CA PRO A 168 1.10 -19.30 6.53
C PRO A 168 0.04 -18.46 5.79
N ASP A 169 -0.51 -17.39 6.38
CA ASP A 169 -1.44 -16.51 5.66
C ASP A 169 -0.71 -15.77 4.52
N ASP A 170 -1.20 -15.94 3.29
CA ASP A 170 -0.59 -15.41 2.06
C ASP A 170 -1.25 -14.13 1.53
N TYR A 171 -2.06 -13.48 2.37
CA TYR A 171 -2.92 -12.36 2.00
C TYR A 171 -2.98 -11.31 3.10
N ARG A 172 -3.40 -10.10 2.73
CA ARG A 172 -3.70 -9.03 3.70
C ARG A 172 -4.84 -9.43 4.61
N LYS A 173 -4.77 -9.02 5.88
CA LYS A 173 -5.80 -9.27 6.89
C LYS A 173 -6.57 -7.98 7.17
N VAL A 174 -7.86 -7.96 6.87
CA VAL A 174 -8.69 -6.76 6.82
C VAL A 174 -9.81 -6.82 7.87
N ALA A 175 -10.07 -5.69 8.53
CA ALA A 175 -11.25 -5.48 9.34
C ALA A 175 -11.81 -4.07 9.12
N ARG A 176 -13.12 -3.91 9.33
CA ARG A 176 -13.82 -2.63 9.22
C ARG A 176 -14.53 -2.32 10.54
N GLY A 177 -14.67 -1.03 10.85
CA GLY A 177 -15.21 -0.61 12.12
C GLY A 177 -15.33 0.89 12.25
N ASP A 178 -15.35 1.37 13.48
CA ASP A 178 -15.27 2.78 13.84
C ASP A 178 -14.51 2.93 15.18
N LEU A 179 -14.55 4.12 15.76
CA LEU A 179 -13.85 4.42 17.00
C LEU A 179 -14.37 3.59 18.20
N SER A 180 -15.56 2.98 18.10
CA SER A 180 -16.13 2.15 19.17
C SER A 180 -15.68 0.68 19.04
N SER A 181 -15.71 0.12 17.85
CA SER A 181 -15.50 -1.31 17.62
C SER A 181 -15.10 -1.64 16.18
N PHE A 182 -14.48 -2.80 16.01
CA PHE A 182 -14.18 -3.40 14.71
C PHE A 182 -14.84 -4.77 14.59
N GLY A 183 -15.26 -5.11 13.37
CA GLY A 183 -15.63 -6.47 13.02
C GLY A 183 -14.42 -7.41 13.03
N ALA A 184 -14.69 -8.70 12.81
CA ALA A 184 -13.64 -9.71 12.73
C ALA A 184 -12.68 -9.43 11.57
N PHE A 185 -11.40 -9.70 11.82
CA PHE A 185 -10.38 -9.69 10.77
C PHE A 185 -10.53 -10.92 9.87
N ALA A 186 -10.48 -10.72 8.55
CA ALA A 186 -10.53 -11.78 7.54
C ALA A 186 -9.44 -11.57 6.48
N LEU A 187 -9.01 -12.65 5.82
CA LEU A 187 -8.06 -12.54 4.71
C LEU A 187 -8.74 -11.98 3.46
N ASP A 188 -8.12 -10.99 2.82
CA ASP A 188 -8.53 -10.45 1.54
C ASP A 188 -7.78 -11.15 0.40
N ILE A 189 -8.43 -12.13 -0.23
CA ILE A 189 -7.84 -12.95 -1.29
C ILE A 189 -7.50 -12.16 -2.57
N GLY A 190 -7.99 -10.91 -2.72
CA GLY A 190 -7.62 -10.01 -3.80
C GLY A 190 -6.25 -9.32 -3.59
N LEU A 191 -5.72 -9.39 -2.36
CA LEU A 191 -4.49 -8.72 -1.93
C LEU A 191 -3.45 -9.75 -1.44
N PRO A 192 -2.77 -10.48 -2.35
CA PRO A 192 -1.68 -11.38 -1.97
C PRO A 192 -0.55 -10.61 -1.29
N ASP A 193 0.08 -11.23 -0.29
CA ASP A 193 1.11 -10.61 0.55
C ASP A 193 2.15 -11.62 1.07
N PRO A 194 3.45 -11.28 1.11
CA PRO A 194 4.51 -12.18 1.53
C PRO A 194 4.83 -12.08 3.04
N ALA A 195 3.84 -11.76 3.87
CA ALA A 195 4.02 -11.35 5.27
C ALA A 195 4.98 -10.15 5.39
N CYS A 196 4.60 -9.04 4.74
CA CYS A 196 5.32 -7.75 4.76
C CYS A 196 4.38 -6.61 5.16
N GLU A 197 4.94 -5.48 5.59
CA GLU A 197 4.16 -4.24 5.74
C GLU A 197 3.68 -3.71 4.38
N ALA A 198 2.62 -2.92 4.42
CA ALA A 198 1.99 -2.28 3.28
C ALA A 198 1.55 -0.86 3.66
N SER A 199 1.05 -0.08 2.72
CA SER A 199 0.47 1.23 3.00
C SER A 199 -0.92 1.40 2.38
N THR A 200 -1.79 2.12 3.09
CA THR A 200 -3.15 2.48 2.66
C THR A 200 -3.31 3.99 2.77
N LEU A 201 -3.93 4.63 1.77
CA LEU A 201 -4.15 6.07 1.72
C LEU A 201 -5.56 6.39 1.18
N LEU A 202 -6.38 7.08 1.98
CA LEU A 202 -7.54 7.78 1.42
C LEU A 202 -7.03 8.94 0.56
N TYR A 203 -7.16 8.84 -0.76
CA TYR A 203 -6.62 9.85 -1.68
C TYR A 203 -7.59 11.01 -1.90
N ASN A 204 -8.88 10.72 -2.05
CA ASN A 204 -9.94 11.73 -2.07
C ASN A 204 -11.32 11.10 -1.77
N LEU A 205 -12.24 11.93 -1.28
CA LEU A 205 -13.67 11.65 -1.31
C LEU A 205 -14.25 12.05 -2.68
N ALA A 206 -15.42 11.50 -3.02
CA ALA A 206 -16.11 11.83 -4.25
C ALA A 206 -16.40 13.34 -4.33
N SER A 207 -16.26 13.91 -5.52
CA SER A 207 -16.55 15.31 -5.80
C SER A 207 -16.87 15.50 -7.29
N HIS A 208 -17.19 16.72 -7.70
CA HIS A 208 -17.35 17.05 -9.13
C HIS A 208 -16.09 16.76 -9.97
N ALA A 209 -14.91 16.64 -9.34
CA ALA A 209 -13.66 16.29 -10.01
C ALA A 209 -13.43 14.78 -10.17
N GLY A 210 -14.36 13.93 -9.69
CA GLY A 210 -14.34 12.48 -9.88
C GLY A 210 -14.67 11.65 -8.64
N PRO A 211 -14.63 10.31 -8.77
CA PRO A 211 -15.03 9.37 -7.72
C PRO A 211 -14.17 9.43 -6.45
N ALA A 212 -14.65 8.84 -5.36
CA ALA A 212 -13.84 8.60 -4.17
C ALA A 212 -12.77 7.53 -4.47
N ARG A 213 -11.59 7.63 -3.86
CA ARG A 213 -10.47 6.71 -4.12
C ARG A 213 -9.70 6.39 -2.85
N VAL A 214 -9.54 5.10 -2.58
CA VAL A 214 -8.59 4.57 -1.60
C VAL A 214 -7.44 3.90 -2.36
N LEU A 215 -6.21 4.28 -2.05
CA LEU A 215 -5.02 3.68 -2.61
C LEU A 215 -4.46 2.63 -1.64
N PHE A 216 -3.94 1.55 -2.20
CA PHE A 216 -3.23 0.51 -1.44
C PHE A 216 -1.93 0.14 -2.17
N MET A 217 -0.85 -0.07 -1.40
CA MET A 217 0.44 -0.50 -1.93
C MET A 217 1.05 -1.59 -1.05
N ASN A 218 1.41 -2.72 -1.67
CA ASN A 218 2.21 -3.78 -1.06
C ASN A 218 3.03 -4.51 -2.14
N SER A 219 3.78 -5.54 -1.74
CA SER A 219 4.26 -6.54 -2.69
C SER A 219 3.13 -7.52 -3.00
N ALA A 220 2.62 -7.49 -4.21
CA ALA A 220 1.48 -8.27 -4.67
C ALA A 220 1.84 -9.71 -5.05
N HIS A 221 2.56 -10.40 -4.17
CA HIS A 221 3.00 -11.78 -4.32
C HIS A 221 2.95 -12.47 -2.95
N ARG A 222 2.73 -13.78 -2.94
CA ARG A 222 2.62 -14.56 -1.71
C ARG A 222 3.96 -14.84 -1.02
N ASP A 223 5.11 -14.52 -1.63
CA ASP A 223 6.42 -15.03 -1.16
C ASP A 223 7.51 -13.97 -1.29
N LEU A 224 7.47 -13.23 -2.40
CA LEU A 224 8.51 -12.29 -2.75
C LEU A 224 8.08 -10.86 -2.42
N ARG A 225 9.00 -10.08 -1.86
CA ARG A 225 8.78 -8.66 -1.53
C ARG A 225 8.97 -7.71 -2.72
N THR A 226 9.42 -8.22 -3.87
CA THR A 226 9.84 -7.44 -5.04
C THR A 226 8.77 -7.32 -6.12
N PHE A 227 7.49 -7.54 -5.78
CA PHE A 227 6.34 -7.41 -6.70
C PHE A 227 5.49 -6.20 -6.29
N MET A 228 6.14 -5.06 -6.07
CA MET A 228 5.47 -3.85 -5.58
C MET A 228 4.39 -3.39 -6.56
N ARG A 229 3.18 -3.19 -6.06
CA ARG A 229 2.01 -2.80 -6.85
C ARG A 229 1.18 -1.77 -6.09
N VAL A 230 0.83 -0.69 -6.76
CA VAL A 230 -0.12 0.32 -6.28
C VAL A 230 -1.47 0.09 -6.93
N ARG A 231 -2.56 0.20 -6.17
CA ARG A 231 -3.93 -0.12 -6.60
C ARG A 231 -4.90 0.95 -6.16
N ILE A 232 -6.05 1.02 -6.82
CA ILE A 232 -7.16 1.92 -6.48
C ILE A 232 -8.39 1.07 -6.13
N SER A 233 -9.04 1.42 -5.03
CA SER A 233 -10.41 1.02 -4.74
C SER A 233 -11.33 2.22 -4.94
N TYR A 234 -12.47 1.98 -5.59
CA TYR A 234 -13.58 2.92 -5.71
C TYR A 234 -14.74 2.59 -4.76
N ASP A 235 -14.71 1.40 -4.16
CA ASP A 235 -15.73 0.95 -3.22
C ASP A 235 -15.73 1.84 -1.97
N ASP A 236 -16.93 2.12 -1.46
CA ASP A 236 -17.14 3.03 -0.33
C ASP A 236 -16.57 2.52 1.00
N ASP A 237 -16.35 1.21 1.09
CA ASP A 237 -15.73 0.50 2.19
C ASP A 237 -14.36 -0.11 1.82
N ALA A 238 -13.85 0.17 0.62
CA ALA A 238 -12.66 -0.45 0.05
C ALA A 238 -12.69 -1.98 -0.04
N ALA A 239 -13.85 -2.59 -0.37
CA ALA A 239 -14.01 -4.05 -0.51
C ALA A 239 -13.12 -4.66 -1.59
N LYS A 240 -12.92 -4.00 -2.73
CA LYS A 240 -12.10 -4.49 -3.84
C LYS A 240 -11.16 -3.42 -4.36
N PHE A 241 -9.96 -3.86 -4.73
CA PHE A 241 -8.98 -3.03 -5.41
C PHE A 241 -8.81 -3.49 -6.86
N SER A 242 -8.57 -2.53 -7.75
CA SER A 242 -8.18 -2.80 -9.14
C SER A 242 -6.89 -3.63 -9.22
N TYR A 243 -6.55 -4.08 -10.43
CA TYR A 243 -5.21 -4.62 -10.66
C TYR A 243 -4.16 -3.57 -10.28
N GLY A 244 -4.33 -2.33 -10.74
CA GLY A 244 -3.44 -1.21 -10.47
C GLY A 244 -2.25 -1.19 -11.41
N ARG A 245 -1.07 -0.83 -10.89
CA ARG A 245 0.16 -0.80 -11.67
C ARG A 245 1.36 -1.30 -10.89
N GLU A 246 2.20 -2.08 -11.56
CA GLU A 246 3.45 -2.56 -10.99
C GLU A 246 4.50 -1.44 -10.99
N LEU A 247 5.26 -1.28 -9.91
CA LEU A 247 6.30 -0.25 -9.86
C LEU A 247 7.45 -0.53 -10.85
N LYS A 248 7.62 -1.78 -11.29
CA LYS A 248 8.61 -2.17 -12.30
C LYS A 248 8.35 -1.56 -13.68
N ASP A 249 7.15 -1.06 -13.94
CA ASP A 249 6.81 -0.32 -15.17
C ASP A 249 7.51 1.05 -15.24
N ALA A 250 8.05 1.52 -14.10
CA ALA A 250 8.86 2.73 -13.96
C ALA A 250 10.14 2.37 -13.17
N PRO A 251 11.08 1.62 -13.77
CA PRO A 251 12.19 1.02 -13.05
C PRO A 251 13.22 2.04 -12.58
N ILE A 252 13.78 1.79 -11.39
CA ILE A 252 14.88 2.60 -10.84
C ILE A 252 16.21 1.84 -10.95
N ASN A 253 17.20 2.47 -11.58
CA ASN A 253 18.52 1.88 -11.76
C ASN A 253 19.45 2.13 -10.57
N GLY A 254 20.38 1.19 -10.34
CA GLY A 254 21.50 1.37 -9.41
C GLY A 254 21.19 1.26 -7.93
N ILE A 255 19.94 0.97 -7.53
CA ILE A 255 19.51 0.87 -6.13
C ILE A 255 19.16 -0.55 -5.66
N GLY A 256 19.37 -1.56 -6.51
CA GLY A 256 19.09 -2.96 -6.22
C GLY A 256 17.62 -3.35 -6.46
N GLY A 257 17.19 -4.48 -5.91
CA GLY A 257 15.82 -4.97 -6.04
C GLY A 257 14.86 -4.14 -5.19
N GLU A 258 14.00 -3.37 -5.84
CA GLU A 258 12.94 -2.61 -5.16
C GLU A 258 11.84 -3.54 -4.65
N GLY A 259 11.49 -3.39 -3.37
CA GLY A 259 10.57 -4.29 -2.70
C GLY A 259 10.74 -4.34 -1.19
N GLY A 260 9.62 -4.30 -0.48
CA GLY A 260 9.58 -4.34 0.99
C GLY A 260 8.50 -3.43 1.54
N TYR A 261 8.83 -2.72 2.63
CA TYR A 261 7.92 -1.80 3.29
C TYR A 261 7.65 -0.59 2.39
N SER A 262 6.49 0.04 2.55
CA SER A 262 6.09 1.20 1.75
C SER A 262 5.32 2.22 2.57
N SER A 263 5.30 3.47 2.13
CA SER A 263 4.46 4.50 2.73
C SER A 263 4.01 5.51 1.69
N MET A 264 2.74 5.91 1.71
CA MET A 264 2.14 6.81 0.74
C MET A 264 1.62 8.11 1.36
N THR A 265 1.69 9.20 0.60
CA THR A 265 1.02 10.45 0.92
C THR A 265 0.49 11.11 -0.35
N LYS A 266 -0.56 11.94 -0.21
CA LYS A 266 -0.96 12.86 -1.27
C LYS A 266 -0.10 14.12 -1.19
N THR A 267 0.47 14.53 -2.31
CA THR A 267 1.29 15.75 -2.41
C THR A 267 0.41 16.97 -2.73
N GLY A 268 0.97 18.18 -2.58
CA GLY A 268 0.24 19.44 -2.85
C GLY A 268 -0.17 19.64 -4.31
N ASP A 269 0.52 19.01 -5.25
CA ASP A 269 0.23 19.05 -6.69
C ASP A 269 -0.66 17.87 -7.15
N ALA A 270 -1.38 17.25 -6.21
CA ALA A 270 -2.26 16.12 -6.44
C ALA A 270 -1.58 14.88 -7.04
N THR A 271 -0.26 14.73 -6.89
CA THR A 271 0.41 13.44 -7.15
C THR A 271 0.40 12.55 -5.90
N VAL A 272 0.58 11.25 -6.07
CA VAL A 272 0.89 10.32 -4.98
C VAL A 272 2.39 10.33 -4.79
N GLY A 273 2.85 10.61 -3.57
CA GLY A 273 4.24 10.42 -3.16
C GLY A 273 4.37 9.11 -2.39
N ALA A 274 5.32 8.27 -2.75
CA ALA A 274 5.52 6.97 -2.12
C ALA A 274 6.99 6.74 -1.76
N GLN A 275 7.23 6.20 -0.56
CA GLN A 275 8.50 5.62 -0.18
C GLN A 275 8.44 4.09 -0.31
N VAL A 276 9.49 3.46 -0.82
CA VAL A 276 9.57 2.00 -1.00
C VAL A 276 10.96 1.50 -0.65
N GLU A 277 11.07 0.44 0.15
CA GLU A 277 12.37 -0.20 0.42
C GLU A 277 12.99 -0.78 -0.86
N ALA A 278 14.32 -0.78 -0.94
CA ALA A 278 15.07 -1.46 -1.99
C ALA A 278 16.34 -2.10 -1.43
N ASN A 279 16.69 -3.30 -1.88
CA ASN A 279 17.84 -4.04 -1.39
C ASN A 279 18.94 -4.11 -2.44
N ARG A 280 20.09 -3.51 -2.14
CA ARG A 280 21.30 -3.57 -2.97
C ARG A 280 22.40 -4.34 -2.25
N ASN A 281 22.56 -5.62 -2.61
CA ASN A 281 23.62 -6.49 -2.07
C ASN A 281 23.62 -6.55 -0.53
N GLY A 282 22.44 -6.61 0.09
CA GLY A 282 22.28 -6.66 1.53
C GLY A 282 22.21 -5.30 2.23
N TYR A 283 22.37 -4.20 1.50
CA TYR A 283 22.20 -2.84 2.02
C TYR A 283 20.81 -2.31 1.65
N MET A 284 20.04 -1.87 2.64
CA MET A 284 18.69 -1.39 2.43
C MET A 284 18.68 0.11 2.15
N ASN A 285 17.99 0.48 1.08
CA ASN A 285 17.75 1.83 0.61
C ASN A 285 16.25 2.12 0.68
N ILE A 286 15.88 3.39 0.57
CA ILE A 286 14.49 3.78 0.36
C ILE A 286 14.40 4.67 -0.87
N VAL A 287 13.59 4.23 -1.83
CA VAL A 287 13.25 4.95 -3.05
C VAL A 287 12.12 5.92 -2.75
N TRP A 288 12.20 7.13 -3.32
CA TRP A 288 11.05 8.01 -3.43
C TRP A 288 10.49 7.91 -4.84
N ARG A 289 9.17 7.78 -4.92
CA ARG A 289 8.40 7.80 -6.14
C ARG A 289 7.35 8.90 -6.06
N ARG A 290 7.09 9.54 -7.19
CA ARG A 290 5.87 10.32 -7.41
C ARG A 290 5.21 9.84 -8.67
N PHE A 291 3.89 9.70 -8.64
CA PHE A 291 3.08 9.38 -9.80
C PHE A 291 1.69 9.95 -9.65
N ASN A 292 1.03 10.31 -10.75
CA ASN A 292 -0.37 10.72 -10.70
C ASN A 292 -1.31 9.51 -10.85
N LEU A 293 -2.61 9.72 -10.63
CA LEU A 293 -3.61 8.66 -10.81
C LEU A 293 -3.62 8.13 -12.25
N SER A 294 -3.46 9.01 -13.25
CA SER A 294 -3.36 8.60 -14.66
C SER A 294 -2.30 7.55 -14.90
N TRP A 295 -1.11 7.68 -14.28
CA TRP A 295 -0.07 6.67 -14.39
C TRP A 295 -0.54 5.32 -13.86
N ILE A 296 -1.27 5.27 -12.74
CA ILE A 296 -1.82 4.01 -12.23
C ILE A 296 -2.85 3.45 -13.22
N LEU A 297 -3.79 4.28 -13.69
CA LEU A 297 -4.95 3.89 -14.50
C LEU A 297 -4.58 3.46 -15.92
N ASN A 298 -3.51 4.03 -16.48
CA ASN A 298 -2.92 3.65 -17.76
C ASN A 298 -1.87 2.53 -17.62
N GLY A 299 -1.89 1.80 -16.50
CA GLY A 299 -1.14 0.54 -16.37
C GLY A 299 -1.64 -0.52 -17.35
N PRO A 300 -0.75 -1.37 -17.91
CA PRO A 300 -1.08 -2.29 -19.00
C PRO A 300 -2.03 -3.44 -18.61
N ASN A 301 -2.33 -3.59 -17.32
CA ASN A 301 -3.06 -4.74 -16.75
C ASN A 301 -4.37 -4.33 -16.05
N ASN A 302 -4.80 -3.07 -16.16
CA ASN A 302 -6.10 -2.61 -15.64
C ASN A 302 -7.25 -2.94 -16.57
#